data_AF-A0A455U5R1-F1
#
_entry.id   AF-A0A455U5R1-F1
#
_cell.length_a   1.000
_cell.length_b   1.000
_cell.length_c   1.000
_cell.angle_alpha   90.00
_cell.angle_beta   90.00
_cell.angle_gamma   90.00
#
_symmetry.space_group_name_H-M   'P 1'
#
loop_
_entity.id
_entity.type
_entity.pdbx_description
1 polymer ?
#
loop_
_entity_poly.entity_id
_entity_poly.type
_entity_poly.pdbx_seq_one_letter_code
_entity_poly.pdbx_strand_id
1 'polypeptide(L)' 'MAETSRTRHDIVLHFYGLLVKDATARIDAEGMEHHVSDETLAIMQRFTEQQK' A
#
# COMPACT_ATOMS: atom_id res chain seq x y z
N MET A 1 -9.80 6.04 -13.42
CA MET A 1 -9.09 6.85 -12.40
C MET A 1 -9.34 6.34 -10.99
N ALA A 2 -10.58 6.02 -10.60
CA ALA A 2 -10.88 5.45 -9.26
C ALA A 2 -10.34 4.01 -9.06
N GLU A 3 -10.41 3.14 -10.08
CA GLU A 3 -9.95 1.74 -9.96
C GLU A 3 -8.44 1.65 -9.73
N THR A 4 -7.64 2.46 -10.45
CA THR A 4 -6.19 2.52 -10.25
C THR A 4 -5.82 3.00 -8.85
N SER A 5 -6.56 3.97 -8.30
CA SER A 5 -6.34 4.46 -6.94
C SER A 5 -6.64 3.37 -5.90
N ARG A 6 -7.72 2.60 -6.09
CA ARG A 6 -8.11 1.50 -5.19
C ARG A 6 -7.06 0.40 -5.13
N THR A 7 -6.60 -0.08 -6.28
CA THR A 7 -5.57 -1.13 -6.34
C THR A 7 -4.27 -0.69 -5.67
N ARG A 8 -3.88 0.58 -5.88
CA ARG A 8 -2.69 1.15 -5.25
C ARG A 8 -2.86 1.27 -3.74
N HIS A 9 -4.04 1.71 -3.29
CA HIS A 9 -4.40 1.79 -1.88
C HIS A 9 -4.29 0.43 -1.19
N ASP A 10 -4.86 -0.63 -1.78
CA ASP A 10 -4.80 -1.98 -1.19
C ASP A 10 -3.37 -2.50 -1.05
N ILE A 11 -2.50 -2.24 -2.04
CA ILE A 11 -1.08 -2.63 -1.97
C ILE A 11 -0.35 -1.91 -0.84
N VAL A 12 -0.53 -0.59 -0.74
CA VAL A 12 0.13 0.23 0.30
C VAL A 12 -0.41 -0.11 1.68
N LEU A 13 -1.73 -0.28 1.81
CA LEU A 13 -2.39 -0.63 3.07
C LEU A 13 -1.92 -2.00 3.58
N HIS A 14 -1.87 -3.02 2.73
CA HIS A 14 -1.38 -4.33 3.14
C HIS A 14 0.08 -4.29 3.56
N PHE A 15 0.92 -3.56 2.83
CA PHE A 15 2.33 -3.41 3.19
C PHE A 15 2.48 -2.75 4.58
N TYR A 16 1.75 -1.67 4.86
CA TYR A 16 1.79 -1.03 6.16
C TYR A 16 1.15 -1.84 7.28
N GLY A 17 0.14 -2.67 6.99
CA GLY A 17 -0.44 -3.60 7.95
C GLY A 17 0.57 -4.61 8.53
N LEU A 18 1.68 -4.86 7.81
CA LEU A 18 2.79 -5.70 8.30
C LEU A 18 3.73 -4.96 9.26
N LEU A 19 3.74 -3.63 9.24
CA LEU A 19 4.72 -2.81 9.95
C LEU A 19 4.13 -2.06 11.14
N VAL A 20 2.87 -1.64 11.04
CA VAL A 20 2.22 -0.75 12.00
C VAL A 20 0.80 -1.21 12.34
N LYS A 21 0.18 -0.53 13.32
CA LYS A 21 -1.21 -0.78 13.69
C LYS A 21 -2.13 -0.41 12.52
N ASP A 22 -3.17 -1.20 12.36
CA ASP A 22 -4.20 -1.09 11.34
C ASP A 22 -4.83 0.32 11.19
N ALA A 23 -5.02 1.03 12.31
CA ALA A 23 -5.49 2.43 12.26
C ALA A 23 -4.48 3.40 11.62
N THR A 24 -3.19 3.21 11.89
CA THR A 24 -2.10 4.02 11.31
C THR A 24 -1.89 3.64 9.84
N ALA A 25 -1.91 2.34 9.52
CA ALA A 25 -1.76 1.84 8.15
C ALA A 25 -2.81 2.45 7.20
N ARG A 26 -4.07 2.58 7.64
CA ARG A 26 -5.13 3.22 6.84
C ARG A 26 -4.86 4.69 6.58
N ILE A 27 -4.52 5.46 7.61
CA ILE A 27 -4.27 6.90 7.49
C ILE A 27 -3.09 7.15 6.55
N ASP A 28 -2.01 6.38 6.70
CA ASP A 28 -0.82 6.54 5.88
C ASP A 28 -1.06 6.08 4.42
N ALA A 29 -1.91 5.06 4.23
CA ALA A 29 -2.24 4.54 2.91
C ALA A 29 -3.15 5.47 2.08
N GLU A 30 -3.99 6.32 2.69
CA GLU A 30 -4.92 7.26 2.04
C GLU A 30 -4.25 8.48 1.37
N GLY A 31 -2.97 8.74 1.68
CA GLY A 31 -2.17 9.75 0.98
C GLY A 31 -1.07 9.15 0.11
N MET A 32 -0.50 8.03 0.54
CA MET A 32 0.63 7.41 -0.15
C MET A 32 0.24 6.79 -1.49
N GLU A 33 -0.98 6.28 -1.67
CA GLU A 33 -1.40 5.66 -2.93
C GLU A 33 -1.34 6.63 -4.12
N HIS A 34 -1.51 7.92 -3.85
CA HIS A 34 -1.44 8.98 -4.85
C HIS A 34 -0.01 9.43 -5.17
N HIS A 35 0.92 9.33 -4.22
CA HIS A 35 2.27 9.90 -4.33
C HIS A 35 3.38 8.86 -4.51
N VAL A 36 3.13 7.60 -4.19
CA VAL A 36 4.12 6.52 -4.31
C VAL A 36 4.50 6.29 -5.78
N SER A 37 5.78 6.07 -6.07
CA SER A 37 6.21 5.71 -7.42
C SER A 37 5.77 4.28 -7.78
N ASP A 38 5.64 3.98 -9.07
CA ASP A 38 5.29 2.63 -9.51
C ASP A 38 6.36 1.59 -9.12
N GLU A 39 7.63 2.00 -9.07
CA GLU A 39 8.74 1.15 -8.62
C GLU A 39 8.58 0.76 -7.14
N THR A 40 8.33 1.74 -6.27
CA THR A 40 8.13 1.47 -4.84
C THR A 40 6.87 0.62 -4.62
N LEU A 41 5.79 0.90 -5.34
CA LEU A 41 4.55 0.13 -5.26
C LEU A 41 4.77 -1.34 -5.66
N ALA A 42 5.53 -1.60 -6.72
CA ALA A 42 5.84 -2.96 -7.16
C ALA A 42 6.66 -3.74 -6.11
N ILE A 43 7.60 -3.06 -5.43
CA ILE A 43 8.37 -3.66 -4.33
C ILE A 43 7.46 -3.96 -3.13
N MET A 44 6.59 -3.01 -2.74
CA MET A 44 5.62 -3.20 -1.64
C MET A 44 4.70 -4.40 -1.89
N GLN A 45 4.17 -4.52 -3.11
CA GLN A 45 3.35 -5.66 -3.52
C GLN A 45 4.13 -6.98 -3.38
N ARG A 46 5.30 -7.07 -4.02
CA ARG A 46 6.14 -8.29 -3.97
C ARG A 46 6.54 -8.67 -2.55
N PHE A 47 6.84 -7.69 -1.70
CA PHE A 47 7.19 -7.94 -0.32
C PHE A 47 6.01 -8.51 0.46
N THR A 48 4.84 -7.90 0.31
CA THR A 48 3.60 -8.35 0.96
C THR A 48 3.22 -9.77 0.52
N GLU A 49 3.37 -10.10 -0.78
CA GLU A 49 3.12 -11.45 -1.31
C GLU A 49 4.07 -12.50 -0.74
N GLN A 50 5.32 -12.14 -0.42
CA GLN A 50 6.31 -13.05 0.19
C GLN A 50 6.11 -13.27 1.69
N GLN A 51 5.33 -12.43 2.37
CA GLN A 51 5.05 -12.54 3.80
C GLN A 51 3.75 -13.32 4.10
N LYS A 52 3.06 -13.81 3.07
CA LYS A 52 1.97 -14.80 3.21
C LYS A 52 2.52 -16.19 3.47
#